data_AF-A0A182UD57-F1
#
_entry.id   AF-A0A182UD57-F1
#
_cell.length_a   1.000
_cell.length_b   1.000
_cell.length_c   1.000
_cell.angle_alpha   90.00
_cell.angle_beta   90.00
_cell.angle_gamma   90.00
#
_symmetry.space_group_name_H-M   'P 1'
#
loop_
_entity.id
_entity.type
_entity.pdbx_description
1 polymer ?
#
loop_
_entity_poly.entity_id
_entity_poly.type
_entity_poly.pdbx_seq_one_letter_code
_entity_poly.pdbx_strand_id
1 'polypeptide(L)'
;MVETKFPKLPVTICPETKVRKKDLDFTTAYQLYNDEELWQFMAKEQIDKLEALLQVCDFSFGIEMNNESYADDVVPLLQRMAIPFEDMFLLCGWREQVIDCRDFFKETLTEAGICYTFNSLAADDLMRRDQLHSEYEYMAENQSSKQWNMDEGYSSRAGGDTYPRRAFGAGRRAGLFIITKVQISDMDYMCGNSFQGFKVHLHSPVQYPRMVNEFFRIPLSQEVSVSVEPILFDTTANVRRYDPSRRLCYYNHERYLRYFKVYSKYNCDIECLSNYTLKTCGCVPFPLPRTKGDRICGMGKASCADMALSVLEEMDLLHELNKTDNFLEHCNCLPSCNALFYNTEISQAMFDWRKLAENIHLIAGVDDNTELSYLSIYFKVSRFIPIKRSELFGISDFLANCGGVLGLFMGVSILSIVELVYYCTLKPLIARTRSSNDRAETARVVKSTLILPPPEYGLAGDIRIRKASTNKW
;
A
#
# COMPACT_ATOMS: atom_id res chain seq x y z
N MET A 1 12.60 -22.31 2.45
CA MET A 1 11.63 -22.79 1.44
C MET A 1 10.35 -22.01 1.68
N VAL A 2 9.94 -21.12 0.78
CA VAL A 2 8.78 -20.23 1.02
C VAL A 2 7.52 -21.02 0.70
N GLU A 3 6.96 -21.69 1.71
CA GLU A 3 5.54 -22.06 1.68
C GLU A 3 4.70 -20.79 1.51
N THR A 4 3.60 -20.91 0.77
CA THR A 4 2.74 -19.85 0.25
C THR A 4 2.23 -18.90 1.33
N LYS A 5 3.08 -17.93 1.71
CA LYS A 5 2.77 -16.82 2.61
C LYS A 5 1.71 -15.86 2.05
N PHE A 6 1.34 -16.02 0.77
CA PHE A 6 0.64 -14.99 0.02
C PHE A 6 -0.66 -15.49 -0.61
N PRO A 7 -1.70 -14.66 -0.59
CA PRO A 7 -3.01 -15.01 -1.12
C PRO A 7 -2.98 -15.09 -2.63
N LYS A 8 -3.99 -15.79 -3.17
CA LYS A 8 -4.39 -15.61 -4.56
C LYS A 8 -4.78 -14.13 -4.75
N LEU A 9 -4.32 -13.55 -5.85
CA LEU A 9 -4.62 -12.16 -6.19
C LEU A 9 -6.14 -11.92 -6.30
N PRO A 10 -6.63 -10.78 -5.82
CA PRO A 10 -7.96 -10.32 -6.14
C PRO A 10 -8.15 -10.05 -7.64
N VAL A 11 -9.33 -10.43 -8.15
CA VAL A 11 -9.71 -10.22 -9.56
C VAL A 11 -11.00 -9.42 -9.58
N THR A 12 -10.95 -8.17 -10.04
CA THR A 12 -12.15 -7.33 -10.22
C THR A 12 -12.59 -7.39 -11.67
N ILE A 13 -13.87 -7.72 -11.92
CA ILE A 13 -14.46 -7.85 -13.24
C ILE A 13 -15.65 -6.89 -13.35
N CYS A 14 -15.64 -6.07 -14.40
CA CYS A 14 -16.69 -5.11 -14.70
C CYS A 14 -17.28 -5.39 -16.09
N PRO A 15 -18.61 -5.42 -16.23
CA PRO A 15 -19.23 -5.50 -17.55
C PRO A 15 -19.08 -4.17 -18.29
N GLU A 16 -18.82 -4.22 -19.59
CA GLU A 16 -18.85 -3.02 -20.44
C GLU A 16 -20.29 -2.59 -20.73
N THR A 17 -21.18 -3.56 -20.89
CA THR A 17 -22.63 -3.34 -20.90
C THR A 17 -23.11 -2.96 -19.49
N LYS A 18 -23.51 -1.70 -19.31
CA LYS A 18 -23.84 -1.15 -17.98
C LYS A 18 -25.30 -1.35 -17.56
N VAL A 19 -26.21 -1.37 -18.54
CA VAL A 19 -27.66 -1.41 -18.33
C VAL A 19 -28.32 -2.30 -19.37
N ARG A 20 -29.45 -2.92 -19.03
CA ARG A 20 -30.26 -3.64 -20.03
C ARG A 20 -31.01 -2.65 -20.90
N LYS A 21 -31.14 -2.94 -22.19
CA LYS A 21 -31.80 -2.06 -23.17
C LYS A 21 -33.27 -1.77 -22.82
N LYS A 22 -33.94 -2.74 -22.18
CA LYS A 22 -35.33 -2.59 -21.71
C LYS A 22 -35.50 -1.54 -20.59
N ASP A 23 -34.45 -1.31 -19.79
CA ASP A 23 -34.50 -0.43 -18.63
C ASP A 23 -34.06 0.99 -19.01
N LEU A 24 -33.06 1.09 -19.90
CA LEU A 24 -32.70 2.32 -20.59
C LEU A 24 -31.96 2.00 -21.90
N ASP A 25 -32.50 2.47 -23.03
CA ASP A 25 -31.79 2.48 -24.31
C ASP A 25 -30.86 3.71 -24.34
N PHE A 26 -29.58 3.49 -23.99
CA PHE A 26 -28.62 4.57 -23.80
C PHE A 26 -28.39 5.38 -25.08
N THR A 27 -28.14 4.72 -26.21
CA THR A 27 -27.97 5.40 -27.51
C THR A 27 -29.16 6.30 -27.85
N THR A 28 -30.39 5.79 -27.69
CA THR A 28 -31.60 6.59 -27.98
C THR A 28 -31.76 7.74 -26.99
N ALA A 29 -31.59 7.48 -25.69
CA ALA A 29 -31.70 8.50 -24.65
C ALA A 29 -30.66 9.62 -24.84
N TYR A 30 -29.43 9.26 -25.19
CA TYR A 30 -28.36 10.20 -25.48
C TYR A 30 -28.68 11.08 -26.70
N GLN A 31 -29.19 10.49 -27.79
CA GLN A 31 -29.60 11.24 -28.98
C GLN A 31 -30.73 12.24 -28.69
N LEU A 32 -31.72 11.82 -27.88
CA LEU A 32 -32.81 12.70 -27.45
C LEU A 32 -32.33 13.84 -26.55
N TYR A 33 -31.37 13.57 -25.67
CA TYR A 33 -30.80 14.60 -24.79
C TYR A 33 -30.04 15.66 -25.58
N ASN A 34 -29.30 15.25 -26.62
CA ASN A 34 -28.51 16.15 -27.45
C ASN A 34 -29.35 16.95 -28.48
N ASP A 35 -30.65 16.65 -28.59
CA ASP A 35 -31.56 17.36 -29.48
C ASP A 35 -32.27 18.49 -28.72
N GLU A 36 -31.98 19.74 -29.11
CA GLU A 36 -32.50 20.96 -28.44
C GLU A 36 -34.03 21.09 -28.46
N GLU A 37 -34.72 20.42 -29.39
CA GLU A 37 -36.19 20.43 -29.46
C GLU A 37 -36.79 19.27 -28.65
N LEU A 38 -36.11 18.12 -28.61
CA LEU A 38 -36.66 16.89 -28.03
C LEU A 38 -36.33 16.70 -26.55
N TRP A 39 -35.25 17.28 -26.02
CA TRP A 39 -34.84 17.11 -24.62
C TRP A 39 -35.94 17.47 -23.61
N GLN A 40 -36.76 18.48 -23.94
CA GLN A 40 -37.84 18.96 -23.07
C GLN A 40 -38.95 17.93 -22.83
N PHE A 41 -39.07 16.94 -23.72
CA PHE A 41 -40.07 15.87 -23.61
C PHE A 41 -39.55 14.65 -22.86
N MET A 42 -38.27 14.60 -22.51
CA MET A 42 -37.71 13.51 -21.73
C MET A 42 -38.25 13.54 -20.30
N ALA A 43 -38.66 12.38 -19.80
CA ALA A 43 -39.05 12.26 -18.41
C ALA A 43 -37.84 12.48 -17.50
N LYS A 44 -38.03 13.17 -16.36
CA LYS A 44 -36.95 13.41 -15.39
C LYS A 44 -36.20 12.12 -15.01
N GLU A 45 -36.93 11.04 -14.76
CA GLU A 45 -36.32 9.74 -14.44
C GLU A 45 -35.38 9.21 -15.54
N GLN A 46 -35.69 9.45 -16.81
CA GLN A 46 -34.81 9.05 -17.92
C GLN A 46 -33.54 9.90 -17.96
N ILE A 47 -33.65 11.19 -17.64
CA ILE A 47 -32.51 12.12 -17.55
C ILE A 47 -31.59 11.70 -16.40
N ASP A 48 -32.14 11.47 -15.20
CA ASP A 48 -31.37 11.07 -14.01
C ASP A 48 -30.59 9.76 -14.28
N LYS A 49 -31.21 8.79 -14.96
CA LYS A 49 -30.56 7.53 -15.36
C LYS A 49 -29.46 7.73 -16.41
N LEU A 50 -29.70 8.59 -17.39
CA LEU A 50 -28.71 8.91 -18.43
C LEU A 50 -27.49 9.62 -17.81
N GLU A 51 -27.70 10.63 -16.97
CA GLU A 51 -26.64 11.36 -16.26
C GLU A 51 -25.84 10.43 -15.34
N ALA A 52 -26.49 9.47 -14.68
CA ALA A 52 -25.77 8.46 -13.89
C ALA A 52 -24.88 7.56 -14.74
N LEU A 53 -25.35 7.12 -15.91
CA LEU A 53 -24.54 6.29 -16.82
C LEU A 53 -23.38 7.05 -17.46
N LEU A 54 -23.57 8.32 -17.77
CA LEU A 54 -22.50 9.16 -18.33
C LEU A 54 -21.28 9.29 -17.41
N GLN A 55 -21.46 9.14 -16.10
CA GLN A 55 -20.36 9.14 -15.13
C GLN A 55 -19.52 7.84 -15.11
N VAL A 56 -20.00 6.75 -15.73
CA VAL A 56 -19.32 5.43 -15.74
C VAL A 56 -18.93 4.95 -17.14
N CYS A 57 -19.40 5.62 -18.19
CA CYS A 57 -19.06 5.30 -19.58
C CYS A 57 -17.65 5.81 -19.93
N ASP A 58 -16.94 5.08 -20.78
CA ASP A 58 -15.56 5.42 -21.19
C ASP A 58 -15.49 6.64 -22.12
N PHE A 59 -16.61 6.97 -22.74
CA PHE A 59 -16.67 8.00 -23.77
C PHE A 59 -17.02 9.35 -23.14
N SER A 60 -16.09 10.30 -23.21
CA SER A 60 -16.32 11.69 -22.80
C SER A 60 -17.11 12.40 -23.89
N PHE A 61 -18.38 12.63 -23.65
CA PHE A 61 -19.18 13.53 -24.47
C PHE A 61 -18.83 14.95 -24.05
N GLY A 62 -18.25 15.73 -24.98
CA GLY A 62 -17.96 17.15 -24.80
C GLY A 62 -19.22 18.03 -24.75
N ILE A 63 -20.26 17.56 -24.06
CA ILE A 63 -21.53 18.25 -23.89
C ILE A 63 -21.47 19.01 -22.56
N GLU A 64 -21.78 20.30 -22.61
CA GLU A 64 -22.17 21.08 -21.44
C GLU A 64 -23.50 20.54 -20.91
N MET A 65 -23.43 19.45 -20.16
CA MET A 65 -24.60 18.86 -19.51
C MET A 65 -25.05 19.72 -18.32
N ASN A 66 -26.31 19.53 -17.94
CA ASN A 66 -27.03 20.17 -16.84
C ASN A 66 -26.12 20.78 -15.73
N ASN A 67 -26.39 22.02 -15.32
CA ASN A 67 -25.68 22.76 -14.27
C ASN A 67 -25.85 22.17 -12.85
N GLU A 68 -26.41 20.96 -12.73
CA GLU A 68 -26.55 20.27 -11.46
C GLU A 68 -25.18 19.92 -10.88
N SER A 69 -24.89 20.59 -9.77
CA SER A 69 -23.60 20.50 -9.10
C SER A 69 -23.39 19.19 -8.33
N TYR A 70 -24.46 18.47 -7.99
CA TYR A 70 -24.42 17.31 -7.09
C TYR A 70 -25.35 16.19 -7.54
N ALA A 71 -24.91 14.94 -7.41
CA ALA A 71 -25.66 13.74 -7.80
C ALA A 71 -25.59 12.65 -6.72
N ASP A 72 -26.21 12.89 -5.57
CA ASP A 72 -26.11 12.01 -4.39
C ASP A 72 -26.82 10.65 -4.57
N ASP A 73 -27.77 10.55 -5.50
CA ASP A 73 -28.53 9.35 -5.83
C ASP A 73 -27.93 8.53 -6.98
N VAL A 74 -26.77 8.94 -7.50
CA VAL A 74 -26.09 8.26 -8.62
C VAL A 74 -25.80 6.79 -8.31
N VAL A 75 -25.29 6.47 -7.12
CA VAL A 75 -24.93 5.08 -6.78
C VAL A 75 -26.17 4.18 -6.66
N PRO A 76 -27.23 4.56 -5.93
CA PRO A 76 -28.49 3.82 -5.95
C PRO A 76 -29.12 3.67 -7.34
N LEU A 77 -28.95 4.64 -8.23
CA LEU A 77 -29.39 4.53 -9.63
C LEU A 77 -28.56 3.49 -10.39
N LEU A 78 -27.24 3.55 -10.30
CA LEU A 78 -26.33 2.58 -10.92
C LEU A 78 -26.59 1.16 -10.43
N GLN A 79 -26.80 0.96 -9.13
CA GLN A 79 -27.13 -0.36 -8.56
C GLN A 79 -28.46 -0.92 -9.08
N ARG A 80 -29.47 -0.05 -9.30
CA ARG A 80 -30.76 -0.46 -9.88
C ARG A 80 -30.67 -0.82 -11.36
N MET A 81 -29.80 -0.15 -12.10
CA MET A 81 -29.63 -0.35 -13.54
C MET A 81 -28.61 -1.44 -13.89
N ALA A 82 -27.74 -1.81 -12.95
CA ALA A 82 -26.68 -2.77 -13.16
C ALA A 82 -27.21 -4.10 -13.72
N ILE A 83 -26.44 -4.70 -14.63
CA ILE A 83 -26.73 -6.04 -15.14
C ILE A 83 -26.77 -7.02 -13.96
N PRO A 84 -27.86 -7.79 -13.78
CA PRO A 84 -27.94 -8.76 -12.70
C PRO A 84 -26.85 -9.81 -12.78
N PHE A 85 -26.39 -10.25 -11.61
CA PHE A 85 -25.24 -11.15 -11.46
C PHE A 85 -25.37 -12.43 -12.29
N GLU A 86 -26.56 -13.04 -12.29
CA GLU A 86 -26.89 -14.26 -13.04
C GLU A 86 -26.83 -14.08 -14.56
N ASP A 87 -26.93 -12.84 -15.03
CA ASP A 87 -26.84 -12.51 -16.44
C ASP A 87 -25.42 -12.18 -16.88
N MET A 88 -24.50 -12.02 -15.94
CA MET A 88 -23.08 -11.78 -16.19
C MET A 88 -22.26 -13.07 -16.07
N PHE A 89 -22.49 -13.88 -15.04
CA PHE A 89 -21.70 -15.07 -14.75
C PHE A 89 -22.48 -16.34 -15.11
N LEU A 90 -21.93 -17.15 -16.03
CA LEU A 90 -22.50 -18.45 -16.38
C LEU A 90 -21.90 -19.57 -15.54
N LEU A 91 -20.57 -19.61 -15.43
CA LEU A 91 -19.85 -20.69 -14.74
C LEU A 91 -18.58 -20.16 -14.11
N CYS A 92 -18.31 -20.54 -12.87
CA CYS A 92 -17.04 -20.27 -12.19
C CYS A 92 -16.40 -21.57 -11.75
N GLY A 93 -15.08 -21.60 -11.79
CA GLY A 93 -14.32 -22.71 -11.27
C GLY A 93 -13.04 -22.27 -10.60
N TRP A 94 -12.74 -22.93 -9.48
CA TRP A 94 -11.58 -22.67 -8.67
C TRP A 94 -10.89 -23.99 -8.36
N ARG A 95 -9.61 -24.12 -8.71
CA ARG A 95 -8.81 -25.34 -8.48
C ARG A 95 -9.44 -26.61 -9.10
N GLU A 96 -9.81 -26.53 -10.38
CA GLU A 96 -10.54 -27.58 -11.14
C GLU A 96 -11.93 -27.96 -10.60
N GLN A 97 -12.44 -27.29 -9.58
CA GLN A 97 -13.77 -27.54 -9.05
C GLN A 97 -14.72 -26.45 -9.53
N VAL A 98 -15.89 -26.86 -10.03
CA VAL A 98 -16.99 -25.94 -10.29
C VAL A 98 -17.50 -25.42 -8.95
N ILE A 99 -17.64 -24.10 -8.86
CA ILE A 99 -18.06 -23.38 -7.65
C ILE A 99 -19.24 -22.47 -7.97
N ASP A 100 -20.01 -22.11 -6.95
CA ASP A 100 -20.99 -21.04 -7.09
C ASP A 100 -20.26 -19.70 -7.24
N CYS A 101 -20.49 -19.01 -8.36
CA CYS A 101 -19.92 -17.69 -8.60
C CYS A 101 -20.29 -16.70 -7.48
N ARG A 102 -21.52 -16.76 -6.95
CA ARG A 102 -22.06 -15.80 -5.97
C ARG A 102 -21.36 -15.90 -4.61
N ASP A 103 -20.78 -17.05 -4.29
CA ASP A 103 -20.01 -17.27 -3.06
C ASP A 103 -18.59 -16.69 -3.15
N PHE A 104 -18.07 -16.51 -4.36
CA PHE A 104 -16.67 -16.13 -4.58
C PHE A 104 -16.49 -14.71 -5.12
N PHE A 105 -17.49 -14.17 -5.81
CA PHE A 105 -17.49 -12.81 -6.34
C PHE A 105 -18.46 -11.94 -5.55
N LYS A 106 -17.97 -10.81 -5.03
CA LYS A 106 -18.77 -9.84 -4.28
C LYS A 106 -18.81 -8.50 -5.00
N GLU A 107 -19.93 -7.81 -4.87
CA GLU A 107 -20.13 -6.50 -5.47
C GLU A 107 -19.10 -5.49 -4.95
N THR A 108 -18.56 -4.70 -5.86
CA THR A 108 -17.56 -3.66 -5.61
C THR A 108 -17.89 -2.46 -6.50
N LEU A 109 -17.99 -1.28 -5.90
CA LEU A 109 -18.18 -0.02 -6.60
C LEU A 109 -16.83 0.50 -7.11
N THR A 110 -16.76 0.82 -8.40
CA THR A 110 -15.57 1.40 -9.05
C THR A 110 -15.96 2.52 -10.00
N GLU A 111 -14.98 3.16 -10.64
CA GLU A 111 -15.21 4.18 -11.68
C GLU A 111 -15.99 3.63 -12.88
N ALA A 112 -15.83 2.34 -13.17
CA ALA A 112 -16.57 1.65 -14.22
C ALA A 112 -18.01 1.29 -13.81
N GLY A 113 -18.48 1.72 -12.63
CA GLY A 113 -19.77 1.40 -12.04
C GLY A 113 -19.74 0.16 -11.15
N ILE A 114 -20.80 -0.65 -11.22
CA ILE A 114 -20.97 -1.85 -10.41
C ILE A 114 -20.17 -3.01 -11.00
N CYS A 115 -19.21 -3.50 -10.23
CA CYS A 115 -18.30 -4.58 -10.59
C CYS A 115 -18.32 -5.69 -9.55
N TYR A 116 -17.60 -6.78 -9.83
CA TYR A 116 -17.53 -7.92 -8.92
C TYR A 116 -16.08 -8.34 -8.71
N THR A 117 -15.68 -8.44 -7.44
CA THR A 117 -14.32 -8.81 -7.06
C THR A 117 -14.27 -10.18 -6.42
N PHE A 118 -13.38 -11.02 -6.94
CA PHE A 118 -12.97 -12.27 -6.32
C PHE A 118 -11.86 -12.01 -5.30
N ASN A 119 -11.99 -12.57 -4.09
CA ASN A 119 -10.92 -12.65 -3.09
C ASN A 119 -10.29 -11.30 -2.67
N SER A 120 -11.09 -10.23 -2.64
CA SER A 120 -10.70 -8.94 -2.05
C SER A 120 -10.56 -9.03 -0.53
N LEU A 121 -10.03 -8.01 0.12
CA LEU A 121 -10.21 -7.90 1.57
C LEU A 121 -11.63 -7.43 1.88
N ALA A 122 -12.18 -7.89 3.00
CA ALA A 122 -13.43 -7.36 3.51
C ALA A 122 -13.34 -5.86 3.75
N ALA A 123 -14.44 -5.15 3.55
CA ALA A 123 -14.50 -3.71 3.78
C ALA A 123 -14.07 -3.34 5.22
N ASP A 124 -14.43 -4.18 6.19
CA ASP A 124 -14.03 -3.99 7.59
C ASP A 124 -12.53 -4.20 7.86
N ASP A 125 -11.81 -4.92 7.00
CA ASP A 125 -10.37 -5.12 7.17
C ASP A 125 -9.55 -4.06 6.40
N LEU A 126 -10.06 -3.58 5.27
CA LEU A 126 -9.39 -2.60 4.43
C LEU A 126 -9.73 -1.15 4.80
N MET A 127 -10.99 -0.86 5.09
CA MET A 127 -11.53 0.50 5.26
C MET A 127 -11.97 0.80 6.70
N ARG A 128 -11.96 2.08 7.06
CA ARG A 128 -12.44 2.63 8.33
C ARG A 128 -13.90 3.08 8.18
N ARG A 129 -14.83 2.14 8.33
CA ARG A 129 -16.28 2.40 8.18
C ARG A 129 -16.81 3.53 9.09
N ASP A 130 -16.18 3.75 10.24
CA ASP A 130 -16.52 4.83 11.17
C ASP A 130 -16.23 6.24 10.62
N GLN A 131 -15.33 6.35 9.63
CA GLN A 131 -14.97 7.62 8.98
C GLN A 131 -15.71 7.84 7.67
N LEU A 132 -16.39 6.81 7.14
CA LEU A 132 -17.10 6.84 5.87
C LEU A 132 -18.56 7.24 6.03
N HIS A 133 -19.18 7.71 4.94
CA HIS A 133 -20.63 7.84 4.87
C HIS A 133 -21.33 6.46 4.95
N SER A 134 -22.63 6.46 5.23
CA SER A 134 -23.44 5.23 5.43
C SER A 134 -24.54 5.06 4.36
N GLU A 135 -24.41 5.73 3.22
CA GLU A 135 -25.46 5.80 2.19
C GLU A 135 -25.43 4.60 1.23
N TYR A 136 -24.24 4.05 0.98
CA TYR A 136 -24.01 2.84 0.20
C TYR A 136 -22.70 2.18 0.62
N GLU A 137 -22.49 0.93 0.23
CA GLU A 137 -21.26 0.18 0.48
C GLU A 137 -20.34 0.20 -0.76
N TYR A 138 -19.06 0.51 -0.57
CA TYR A 138 -18.07 0.44 -1.65
C TYR A 138 -17.67 -1.00 -1.99
N MET A 139 -17.71 -1.90 -1.01
CA MET A 139 -17.29 -3.30 -1.14
C MET A 139 -18.21 -4.17 -0.28
N ALA A 140 -18.83 -5.18 -0.90
CA ALA A 140 -19.76 -6.10 -0.24
C ALA A 140 -19.10 -7.30 0.44
N GLU A 141 -17.77 -7.46 0.31
CA GLU A 141 -17.04 -8.56 0.95
C GLU A 141 -17.02 -8.39 2.48
N ASN A 142 -17.37 -9.48 3.17
CA ASN A 142 -17.52 -9.53 4.63
C ASN A 142 -16.66 -10.61 5.29
N GLN A 143 -15.96 -11.43 4.50
CA GLN A 143 -15.11 -12.49 5.03
C GLN A 143 -13.80 -11.91 5.59
N SER A 144 -13.62 -12.04 6.91
CA SER A 144 -12.48 -11.44 7.60
C SER A 144 -11.16 -12.21 7.39
N SER A 145 -10.09 -11.46 7.25
CA SER A 145 -8.70 -11.85 7.00
C SER A 145 -7.88 -12.10 8.27
N LYS A 146 -8.50 -12.47 9.39
CA LYS A 146 -7.84 -12.61 10.73
C LYS A 146 -6.56 -13.45 10.75
N GLN A 147 -6.42 -14.38 9.80
CA GLN A 147 -5.30 -15.31 9.72
C GLN A 147 -4.18 -14.86 8.77
N TRP A 148 -4.31 -13.69 8.15
CA TRP A 148 -3.38 -13.17 7.16
C TRP A 148 -3.07 -11.69 7.41
N ASN A 149 -1.82 -11.30 7.23
CA ASN A 149 -1.42 -9.90 7.14
C ASN A 149 -0.35 -9.74 6.05
N MET A 150 -0.14 -8.50 5.58
CA MET A 150 0.80 -8.22 4.49
C MET A 150 2.27 -8.46 4.88
N ASP A 151 2.63 -8.18 6.14
CA ASP A 151 4.03 -8.17 6.59
C ASP A 151 4.56 -9.58 6.94
N GLU A 152 3.76 -10.40 7.60
CA GLU A 152 4.10 -11.73 8.10
C GLU A 152 3.53 -12.85 7.22
N GLY A 153 2.47 -12.55 6.46
CA GLY A 153 1.74 -13.50 5.64
C GLY A 153 0.68 -14.24 6.46
N TYR A 154 0.45 -15.52 6.13
CA TYR A 154 -0.47 -16.35 6.90
C TYR A 154 0.13 -16.84 8.22
N SER A 155 -0.70 -16.85 9.26
CA SER A 155 -0.33 -17.40 10.56
C SER A 155 0.01 -18.90 10.48
N SER A 156 0.93 -19.38 11.31
CA SER A 156 1.35 -20.79 11.33
C SER A 156 0.25 -21.78 11.71
N ARG A 157 -0.87 -21.30 12.26
CA ARG A 157 -2.04 -22.13 12.62
C ARG A 157 -3.13 -22.13 11.55
N ALA A 158 -2.95 -21.35 10.49
CA ALA A 158 -3.92 -21.22 9.43
C ALA A 158 -3.90 -22.48 8.56
N GLY A 159 -5.03 -23.17 8.47
CA GLY A 159 -5.20 -24.41 7.70
C GLY A 159 -5.23 -24.18 6.19
N GLY A 160 -5.87 -25.11 5.46
CA GLY A 160 -6.07 -24.97 4.00
C GLY A 160 -7.16 -23.95 3.63
N ASP A 161 -8.19 -23.83 4.46
CA ASP A 161 -9.33 -22.95 4.24
C ASP A 161 -9.14 -21.63 4.99
N THR A 162 -8.46 -20.69 4.34
CA THR A 162 -8.11 -19.38 4.91
C THR A 162 -8.63 -18.27 4.03
N TYR A 163 -8.88 -17.11 4.65
CA TYR A 163 -9.18 -15.88 3.93
C TYR A 163 -8.08 -14.81 4.16
N PRO A 164 -7.62 -14.11 3.11
CA PRO A 164 -7.92 -14.36 1.70
C PRO A 164 -7.46 -15.75 1.26
N ARG A 165 -8.07 -16.28 0.20
CA ARG A 165 -7.85 -17.63 -0.33
C ARG A 165 -6.43 -17.79 -0.86
N ARG A 166 -5.84 -18.97 -0.69
CA ARG A 166 -4.49 -19.32 -1.15
C ARG A 166 -4.49 -20.02 -2.50
N ALA A 167 -3.46 -19.80 -3.29
CA ALA A 167 -3.13 -20.71 -4.39
C ALA A 167 -2.24 -21.86 -3.87
N PHE A 168 -2.61 -23.10 -4.19
CA PHE A 168 -1.86 -24.30 -3.78
C PHE A 168 -0.92 -24.83 -4.87
N GLY A 169 -0.94 -24.24 -6.06
CA GLY A 169 -0.15 -24.67 -7.19
C GLY A 169 -0.08 -23.61 -8.29
N ALA A 170 0.62 -23.97 -9.36
CA ALA A 170 0.74 -23.17 -10.57
C ALA A 170 0.06 -23.88 -11.76
N GLY A 171 -0.14 -23.12 -12.83
CA GLY A 171 -0.81 -23.60 -14.04
C GLY A 171 -2.34 -23.53 -13.95
N ARG A 172 -2.97 -23.72 -15.11
CA ARG A 172 -4.42 -23.53 -15.33
C ARG A 172 -5.30 -24.27 -14.33
N ARG A 173 -4.93 -25.51 -13.98
CA ARG A 173 -5.67 -26.37 -13.04
C ARG A 173 -5.80 -25.76 -11.64
N ALA A 174 -4.73 -25.15 -11.14
CA ALA A 174 -4.72 -24.52 -9.82
C ALA A 174 -5.27 -23.08 -9.82
N GLY A 175 -5.78 -22.62 -10.97
CA GLY A 175 -6.25 -21.25 -11.19
C GLY A 175 -7.75 -21.06 -10.96
N LEU A 176 -8.18 -19.86 -11.32
CA LEU A 176 -9.56 -19.44 -11.44
C LEU A 176 -9.93 -19.49 -12.92
N PHE A 177 -11.06 -20.09 -13.28
CA PHE A 177 -11.64 -19.95 -14.60
C PHE A 177 -13.09 -19.49 -14.49
N ILE A 178 -13.53 -18.69 -15.46
CA ILE A 178 -14.85 -18.07 -15.46
C ILE A 178 -15.35 -18.07 -16.89
N ILE A 179 -16.63 -18.41 -17.07
CA ILE A 179 -17.36 -18.17 -18.29
C ILE A 179 -18.38 -17.08 -17.98
N THR A 180 -18.21 -15.94 -18.64
CA THR A 180 -19.15 -14.83 -18.56
C THR A 180 -20.04 -14.82 -19.80
N LYS A 181 -21.19 -14.17 -19.68
CA LYS A 181 -22.17 -14.05 -20.76
C LYS A 181 -22.69 -12.62 -20.88
N VAL A 182 -23.07 -12.23 -22.09
CA VAL A 182 -23.69 -10.93 -22.39
C VAL A 182 -24.82 -11.16 -23.39
N GLN A 183 -25.98 -10.55 -23.15
CA GLN A 183 -27.08 -10.58 -24.09
C GLN A 183 -26.81 -9.59 -25.25
N ILE A 184 -26.89 -10.07 -26.49
CA ILE A 184 -26.64 -9.26 -27.70
C ILE A 184 -27.60 -8.06 -27.77
N SER A 185 -28.84 -8.23 -27.33
CA SER A 185 -29.86 -7.15 -27.34
C SER A 185 -29.57 -6.02 -26.35
N ASP A 186 -28.75 -6.25 -25.32
CA ASP A 186 -28.41 -5.26 -24.31
C ASP A 186 -27.10 -4.52 -24.64
N MET A 187 -26.36 -4.94 -25.67
CA MET A 187 -25.11 -4.29 -26.06
C MET A 187 -25.35 -2.85 -26.55
N ASP A 188 -24.59 -1.91 -26.00
CA ASP A 188 -24.58 -0.50 -26.39
C ASP A 188 -23.16 -0.08 -26.79
N TYR A 189 -23.02 0.50 -27.98
CA TYR A 189 -21.72 0.84 -28.56
C TYR A 189 -21.26 2.27 -28.22
N MET A 190 -22.14 3.11 -27.67
CA MET A 190 -21.84 4.49 -27.31
C MET A 190 -21.14 4.55 -25.94
N CYS A 191 -21.65 3.85 -24.93
CA CYS A 191 -21.08 3.87 -23.58
C CYS A 191 -19.71 3.17 -23.48
N GLY A 192 -19.51 2.07 -24.22
CA GLY A 192 -18.29 1.24 -24.19
C GLY A 192 -17.20 1.62 -25.21
N ASN A 193 -17.29 2.79 -25.85
CA ASN A 193 -16.39 3.21 -26.93
C ASN A 193 -16.19 2.11 -28.01
N SER A 194 -17.31 1.60 -28.54
CA SER A 194 -17.40 0.47 -29.49
C SER A 194 -16.91 -0.90 -28.99
N PHE A 195 -16.30 -1.00 -27.81
CA PHE A 195 -15.86 -2.26 -27.24
C PHE A 195 -17.01 -2.96 -26.48
N GLN A 196 -17.09 -4.28 -26.63
CA GLN A 196 -18.06 -5.13 -25.92
C GLN A 196 -17.32 -6.26 -25.19
N GLY A 197 -17.81 -6.60 -24.00
CA GLY A 197 -17.24 -7.65 -23.16
C GLY A 197 -17.03 -7.16 -21.73
N PHE A 198 -15.86 -7.44 -21.18
CA PHE A 198 -15.55 -7.18 -19.77
C PHE A 198 -14.19 -6.51 -19.61
N LYS A 199 -14.09 -5.64 -18.61
CA LYS A 199 -12.80 -5.16 -18.09
C LYS A 199 -12.41 -5.95 -16.86
N VAL A 200 -11.14 -6.28 -16.75
CA VAL A 200 -10.59 -7.00 -15.61
C VAL A 200 -9.35 -6.30 -15.07
N HIS A 201 -9.34 -6.09 -13.77
CA HIS A 201 -8.23 -5.53 -13.02
C HIS A 201 -7.72 -6.55 -12.01
N LEU A 202 -6.40 -6.74 -12.01
CA LEU A 202 -5.69 -7.56 -11.03
C LEU A 202 -4.95 -6.64 -10.08
N HIS A 203 -5.19 -6.78 -8.79
CA HIS A 203 -4.61 -5.88 -7.79
C HIS A 203 -4.16 -6.63 -6.54
N SER A 204 -3.43 -5.91 -5.68
CA SER A 204 -3.06 -6.42 -4.36
C SER A 204 -4.29 -6.50 -3.43
N PRO A 205 -4.38 -7.49 -2.52
CA PRO A 205 -5.46 -7.58 -1.54
C PRO A 205 -5.61 -6.32 -0.67
N VAL A 206 -4.49 -5.64 -0.39
CA VAL A 206 -4.45 -4.44 0.47
C VAL A 206 -4.69 -3.14 -0.31
N GLN A 207 -5.09 -3.24 -1.58
CA GLN A 207 -5.33 -2.11 -2.47
C GLN A 207 -6.83 -1.97 -2.73
N TYR A 208 -7.32 -0.72 -2.65
CA TYR A 208 -8.67 -0.39 -3.07
C TYR A 208 -8.82 -0.60 -4.59
N PRO A 209 -9.85 -1.36 -5.05
CA PRO A 209 -10.02 -1.68 -6.46
C PRO A 209 -10.45 -0.45 -7.27
N ARG A 210 -9.78 -0.21 -8.39
CA ARG A 210 -10.01 0.94 -9.28
C ARG A 210 -9.91 0.49 -10.74
N MET A 211 -10.73 1.06 -11.60
CA MET A 211 -10.87 0.61 -13.00
C MET A 211 -10.47 1.68 -14.01
N VAL A 212 -9.41 2.45 -13.70
CA VAL A 212 -8.96 3.59 -14.52
C VAL A 212 -7.73 3.25 -15.38
N ASN A 213 -6.58 2.96 -14.76
CA ASN A 213 -5.31 2.87 -15.51
C ASN A 213 -4.75 1.44 -15.66
N GLU A 214 -5.21 0.48 -14.85
CA GLU A 214 -4.57 -0.84 -14.74
C GLU A 214 -5.52 -2.01 -15.09
N PHE A 215 -6.19 -1.99 -16.24
CA PHE A 215 -7.09 -3.08 -16.64
C PHE A 215 -6.73 -3.69 -18.00
N PHE A 216 -7.15 -4.93 -18.22
CA PHE A 216 -7.21 -5.55 -19.54
C PHE A 216 -8.66 -5.89 -19.90
N ARG A 217 -8.90 -6.06 -21.19
CA ARG A 217 -10.23 -6.31 -21.76
C ARG A 217 -10.38 -7.77 -22.16
N ILE A 218 -11.57 -8.32 -21.96
CA ILE A 218 -11.98 -9.66 -22.39
C ILE A 218 -13.02 -9.49 -23.50
N PRO A 219 -12.67 -9.76 -24.76
CA PRO A 219 -13.62 -9.71 -25.86
C PRO A 219 -14.65 -10.82 -25.79
N LEU A 220 -15.78 -10.61 -26.47
CA LEU A 220 -16.80 -11.64 -26.69
C LEU A 220 -16.27 -12.75 -27.62
N SER A 221 -16.74 -13.99 -27.43
CA SER A 221 -16.37 -15.17 -28.22
C SER A 221 -14.86 -15.49 -28.22
N GLN A 222 -14.15 -15.09 -27.17
CA GLN A 222 -12.71 -15.36 -26.98
C GLN A 222 -12.39 -16.02 -25.64
N GLU A 223 -11.33 -16.84 -25.65
CA GLU A 223 -10.66 -17.38 -24.48
C GLU A 223 -9.45 -16.50 -24.18
N VAL A 224 -9.46 -15.86 -23.01
CA VAL A 224 -8.35 -15.08 -22.49
C VAL A 224 -7.69 -15.87 -21.36
N SER A 225 -6.43 -16.25 -21.57
CA SER A 225 -5.62 -17.00 -20.63
C SER A 225 -4.54 -16.09 -20.05
N VAL A 226 -4.64 -15.79 -18.76
CA VAL A 226 -3.75 -14.87 -18.05
C VAL A 226 -2.84 -15.68 -17.13
N SER A 227 -1.55 -15.64 -17.42
CA SER A 227 -0.52 -16.18 -16.54
C SER A 227 0.07 -15.06 -15.70
N VAL A 228 0.16 -15.29 -14.39
CA VAL A 228 0.56 -14.27 -13.42
C VAL A 228 1.87 -14.64 -12.74
N GLU A 229 2.77 -13.67 -12.65
CA GLU A 229 4.03 -13.75 -11.91
C GLU A 229 4.02 -12.71 -10.77
N PRO A 230 3.98 -13.15 -9.50
CA PRO A 230 4.00 -12.22 -8.36
C PRO A 230 5.41 -11.68 -8.11
N ILE A 231 5.51 -10.36 -7.92
CA ILE A 231 6.73 -9.67 -7.48
C ILE A 231 6.54 -9.23 -6.04
N LEU A 232 7.41 -9.73 -5.16
CA LEU A 232 7.36 -9.44 -3.74
C LEU A 232 8.56 -8.58 -3.35
N PHE A 233 8.28 -7.44 -2.72
CA PHE A 233 9.27 -6.64 -2.03
C PHE A 233 9.15 -6.90 -0.53
N ASP A 234 10.26 -7.31 0.08
CA ASP A 234 10.37 -7.57 1.52
C ASP A 234 11.50 -6.73 2.11
N THR A 235 11.29 -6.11 3.26
CA THR A 235 12.29 -5.27 3.93
C THR A 235 12.74 -5.90 5.24
N THR A 236 14.05 -6.04 5.42
CA THR A 236 14.62 -6.61 6.66
C THR A 236 14.27 -5.79 7.91
N ALA A 237 14.09 -6.48 9.03
CA ALA A 237 13.78 -5.85 10.32
C ALA A 237 14.82 -4.81 10.78
N ASN A 238 16.10 -4.96 10.41
CA ASN A 238 17.15 -3.99 10.75
C ASN A 238 16.90 -2.62 10.10
N VAL A 239 16.33 -2.60 8.88
CA VAL A 239 16.02 -1.37 8.15
C VAL A 239 14.83 -0.62 8.77
N ARG A 240 14.00 -1.28 9.58
CA ARG A 240 12.87 -0.65 10.27
C ARG A 240 13.27 0.44 11.27
N ARG A 241 14.53 0.45 11.72
CA ARG A 241 15.04 1.47 12.66
C ARG A 241 15.32 2.83 11.99
N TYR A 242 15.40 2.88 10.67
CA TYR A 242 15.64 4.12 9.95
C TYR A 242 14.35 4.90 9.75
N ASP A 243 14.46 6.22 9.88
CA ASP A 243 13.38 7.15 9.60
C ASP A 243 12.78 6.92 8.19
N PRO A 244 11.44 6.97 8.02
CA PRO A 244 10.79 6.81 6.73
C PRO A 244 11.39 7.65 5.60
N SER A 245 11.79 8.90 5.88
CA SER A 245 12.38 9.80 4.90
C SER A 245 13.71 9.30 4.33
N ARG A 246 14.48 8.51 5.09
CA ARG A 246 15.76 7.94 4.65
C ARG A 246 15.60 6.64 3.89
N ARG A 247 14.60 5.83 4.24
CA ARG A 247 14.31 4.55 3.57
C ARG A 247 13.33 4.67 2.41
N LEU A 248 12.71 5.84 2.25
CA LEU A 248 11.78 6.17 1.16
C LEU A 248 10.58 5.20 1.06
N CYS A 249 10.13 4.67 2.20
CA CYS A 249 8.96 3.80 2.26
C CYS A 249 8.28 3.91 3.63
N TYR A 250 6.99 3.56 3.71
CA TYR A 250 6.26 3.44 4.96
C TYR A 250 5.89 1.98 5.28
N TYR A 251 5.87 1.65 6.57
CA TYR A 251 5.15 0.50 7.11
C TYR A 251 3.73 0.91 7.46
N ASN A 252 2.85 -0.08 7.60
CA ASN A 252 1.42 0.12 7.81
C ASN A 252 1.06 1.06 8.98
N HIS A 253 1.84 1.00 10.07
CA HIS A 253 1.57 1.74 11.31
C HIS A 253 2.17 3.15 11.35
N GLU A 254 2.95 3.55 10.35
CA GLU A 254 3.73 4.80 10.42
C GLU A 254 3.01 5.98 9.79
N ARG A 255 2.15 5.71 8.79
CA ARG A 255 1.33 6.72 8.14
C ARG A 255 -0.14 6.36 8.33
N TYR A 256 -0.82 7.14 9.17
CA TYR A 256 -2.26 7.02 9.35
C TYR A 256 -3.00 7.54 8.12
N LEU A 257 -3.96 6.75 7.65
CA LEU A 257 -4.95 7.10 6.63
C LEU A 257 -6.33 7.19 7.29
N ARG A 258 -7.10 8.21 6.96
CA ARG A 258 -8.45 8.47 7.49
C ARG A 258 -9.46 7.45 7.01
N TYR A 259 -9.42 7.04 5.74
CA TYR A 259 -10.42 6.11 5.18
C TYR A 259 -9.97 4.66 5.18
N PHE A 260 -8.66 4.41 5.24
CA PHE A 260 -8.09 3.06 5.13
C PHE A 260 -7.41 2.61 6.42
N LYS A 261 -7.57 1.32 6.75
CA LYS A 261 -6.87 0.66 7.88
C LYS A 261 -5.47 0.20 7.49
N VAL A 262 -5.26 -0.07 6.20
CA VAL A 262 -3.99 -0.55 5.66
C VAL A 262 -3.36 0.50 4.76
N TYR A 263 -2.12 0.91 5.09
CA TYR A 263 -1.33 1.78 4.26
C TYR A 263 -0.81 1.05 3.01
N SER A 264 -1.18 1.58 1.86
CA SER A 264 -0.46 1.40 0.61
C SER A 264 -0.28 2.78 -0.03
N LYS A 265 0.75 2.95 -0.85
CA LYS A 265 0.88 4.18 -1.66
C LYS A 265 -0.43 4.44 -2.40
N TYR A 266 -1.02 3.41 -2.98
CA TYR A 266 -2.29 3.48 -3.68
C TYR A 266 -3.44 4.03 -2.82
N ASN A 267 -3.66 3.47 -1.64
CA ASN A 267 -4.73 3.93 -0.74
C ASN A 267 -4.48 5.38 -0.25
N CYS A 268 -3.21 5.76 -0.09
CA CYS A 268 -2.80 7.12 0.24
C CYS A 268 -3.12 8.10 -0.90
N ASP A 269 -2.79 7.72 -2.14
CA ASP A 269 -3.07 8.52 -3.33
C ASP A 269 -4.60 8.70 -3.52
N ILE A 270 -5.40 7.67 -3.27
CA ILE A 270 -6.88 7.75 -3.29
C ILE A 270 -7.44 8.70 -2.22
N GLU A 271 -6.90 8.66 -1.00
CA GLU A 271 -7.31 9.60 0.06
C GLU A 271 -6.88 11.04 -0.25
N CYS A 272 -5.68 11.23 -0.81
CA CYS A 272 -5.23 12.52 -1.32
C CYS A 272 -6.18 13.05 -2.41
N LEU A 273 -6.55 12.18 -3.36
CA LEU A 273 -7.46 12.51 -4.44
C LEU A 273 -8.84 12.93 -3.96
N SER A 274 -9.45 12.16 -3.06
CA SER A 274 -10.74 12.53 -2.44
C SER A 274 -10.68 13.91 -1.76
N ASN A 275 -9.62 14.16 -0.97
CA ASN A 275 -9.45 15.44 -0.29
C ASN A 275 -9.18 16.60 -1.27
N TYR A 276 -8.43 16.35 -2.33
CA TYR A 276 -8.14 17.35 -3.36
C TYR A 276 -9.40 17.75 -4.13
N THR A 277 -10.16 16.77 -4.62
CA THR A 277 -11.42 17.01 -5.32
C THR A 277 -12.41 17.77 -4.44
N LEU A 278 -12.49 17.41 -3.15
CA LEU A 278 -13.34 18.11 -2.20
C LEU A 278 -12.92 19.57 -2.00
N LYS A 279 -11.63 19.84 -1.88
CA LYS A 279 -11.10 21.20 -1.67
C LYS A 279 -11.26 22.08 -2.91
N THR A 280 -10.99 21.54 -4.09
CA THR A 280 -10.96 22.28 -5.35
C THR A 280 -12.35 22.43 -5.96
N CYS A 281 -13.14 21.35 -5.99
CA CYS A 281 -14.46 21.33 -6.66
C CYS A 281 -15.64 21.38 -5.66
N GLY A 282 -15.41 21.19 -4.37
CA GLY A 282 -16.47 21.18 -3.36
C GLY A 282 -17.36 19.93 -3.39
N CYS A 283 -16.90 18.84 -4.01
CA CYS A 283 -17.60 17.56 -4.10
C CYS A 283 -16.58 16.41 -4.25
N VAL A 284 -17.02 15.18 -4.02
CA VAL A 284 -16.20 13.99 -4.20
C VAL A 284 -16.84 13.08 -5.27
N PRO A 285 -16.10 12.64 -6.30
CA PRO A 285 -16.58 11.62 -7.23
C PRO A 285 -17.12 10.38 -6.51
N PHE A 286 -18.20 9.79 -7.02
CA PHE A 286 -18.90 8.68 -6.36
C PHE A 286 -18.05 7.44 -6.01
N PRO A 287 -17.01 7.04 -6.78
CA PRO A 287 -16.26 5.81 -6.46
C PRO A 287 -15.16 6.05 -5.42
N LEU A 288 -14.91 7.31 -5.03
CA LEU A 288 -13.90 7.67 -4.04
C LEU A 288 -14.48 7.66 -2.62
N PRO A 289 -13.69 7.27 -1.61
CA PRO A 289 -14.11 7.30 -0.21
C PRO A 289 -14.35 8.73 0.27
N ARG A 290 -15.47 8.96 0.95
CA ARG A 290 -15.85 10.28 1.50
C ARG A 290 -16.42 10.19 2.90
N THR A 291 -16.44 11.32 3.61
CA THR A 291 -17.06 11.39 4.94
C THR A 291 -18.55 11.65 4.85
N LYS A 292 -19.24 11.44 5.97
CA LYS A 292 -20.66 11.77 6.08
C LYS A 292 -20.87 13.29 5.93
N GLY A 293 -21.63 13.69 4.92
CA GLY A 293 -21.98 15.08 4.64
C GLY A 293 -21.30 15.66 3.39
N ASP A 294 -20.21 15.03 2.92
CA ASP A 294 -19.59 15.38 1.65
C ASP A 294 -20.52 14.95 0.51
N ARG A 295 -20.77 15.85 -0.45
CA ARG A 295 -21.70 15.64 -1.57
C ARG A 295 -21.01 14.97 -2.75
N ILE A 296 -21.76 14.20 -3.52
CA ILE A 296 -21.25 13.54 -4.74
C ILE A 296 -21.21 14.54 -5.88
N CYS A 297 -20.14 14.56 -6.67
CA CYS A 297 -20.05 15.42 -7.85
C CYS A 297 -21.12 15.06 -8.89
N GLY A 298 -21.94 16.03 -9.29
CA GLY A 298 -22.85 15.89 -10.44
C GLY A 298 -22.16 16.25 -11.76
N MET A 299 -22.91 16.13 -12.85
CA MET A 299 -22.40 16.42 -14.20
C MET A 299 -21.92 17.86 -14.38
N GLY A 300 -22.56 18.84 -13.71
CA GLY A 300 -22.14 20.24 -13.76
C GLY A 300 -20.76 20.51 -13.13
N LYS A 301 -20.21 19.56 -12.36
CA LYS A 301 -18.85 19.61 -11.80
C LYS A 301 -17.92 18.54 -12.38
N ALA A 302 -18.36 17.78 -13.39
CA ALA A 302 -17.58 16.70 -13.98
C ALA A 302 -16.26 17.21 -14.56
N SER A 303 -16.27 18.34 -15.29
CA SER A 303 -15.04 18.94 -15.84
C SER A 303 -14.03 19.32 -14.76
N CYS A 304 -14.49 19.86 -13.61
CA CYS A 304 -13.59 20.16 -12.49
C CYS A 304 -13.02 18.88 -11.87
N ALA A 305 -13.87 17.86 -11.68
CA ALA A 305 -13.44 16.59 -11.13
C ALA A 305 -12.42 15.87 -12.03
N ASP A 306 -12.64 15.88 -13.34
CA ASP A 306 -11.73 15.32 -14.35
C ASP A 306 -10.38 16.05 -14.39
N MET A 307 -10.40 17.38 -14.34
CA MET A 307 -9.17 18.18 -14.21
C MET A 307 -8.44 17.90 -12.90
N ALA A 308 -9.16 17.73 -11.79
CA ALA A 308 -8.55 17.42 -10.51
C ALA A 308 -7.93 16.01 -10.48
N LEU A 309 -8.54 15.06 -11.19
CA LEU A 309 -8.01 13.70 -11.38
C LEU A 309 -6.72 13.74 -12.20
N SER A 310 -6.70 14.41 -13.35
CA SER A 310 -5.53 14.46 -14.23
C SER A 310 -4.31 15.11 -13.57
N VAL A 311 -4.50 16.18 -12.80
CA VAL A 311 -3.42 16.84 -12.04
C VAL A 311 -2.75 15.88 -11.04
N LEU A 312 -3.53 14.98 -10.43
CA LEU A 312 -3.01 14.00 -9.48
C LEU A 312 -2.40 12.76 -10.14
N GLU A 313 -2.83 12.40 -11.34
CA GLU A 313 -2.21 11.31 -12.11
C GLU A 313 -0.85 11.75 -12.70
N GLU A 314 -0.71 13.02 -13.04
CA GLU A 314 0.54 13.62 -13.51
C GLU A 314 1.44 14.13 -12.36
N MET A 315 1.05 13.85 -11.11
CA MET A 315 1.61 14.47 -9.90
C MET A 315 3.11 14.27 -9.71
N ASP A 316 3.64 13.07 -10.00
CA ASP A 316 5.08 12.80 -9.84
C ASP A 316 5.93 13.70 -10.78
N LEU A 317 5.40 14.02 -11.97
CA LEU A 317 6.08 14.88 -12.95
C LEU A 317 5.81 16.37 -12.66
N LEU A 318 4.56 16.74 -12.36
CA LEU A 318 4.18 18.12 -12.09
C LEU A 318 4.77 18.65 -10.77
N HIS A 319 4.94 17.80 -9.75
CA HIS A 319 5.60 18.17 -8.51
C HIS A 319 7.09 18.54 -8.72
N GLU A 320 7.80 17.87 -9.63
CA GLU A 320 9.18 18.26 -9.98
C GLU A 320 9.23 19.56 -10.80
N LEU A 321 8.22 19.79 -11.65
CA LEU A 321 8.21 20.92 -12.59
C LEU A 321 7.59 22.21 -12.03
N ASN A 322 6.65 22.13 -11.09
CA ASN A 322 5.86 23.27 -10.64
C ASN A 322 5.58 23.23 -9.12
N LYS A 323 6.46 23.85 -8.34
CA LYS A 323 6.34 23.99 -6.86
C LYS A 323 5.22 24.93 -6.39
N THR A 324 4.30 25.32 -7.27
CA THR A 324 3.31 26.36 -6.99
C THR A 324 2.11 25.86 -6.20
N ASP A 325 1.80 24.57 -6.27
CA ASP A 325 0.63 24.01 -5.60
C ASP A 325 0.97 23.29 -4.29
N ASN A 326 0.94 24.05 -3.20
CA ASN A 326 1.28 23.59 -1.85
C ASN A 326 0.47 22.37 -1.39
N PHE A 327 -0.72 22.11 -1.98
CA PHE A 327 -1.55 20.98 -1.55
C PHE A 327 -0.89 19.62 -1.86
N LEU A 328 -0.20 19.50 -2.99
CA LEU A 328 0.40 18.26 -3.46
C LEU A 328 1.59 17.83 -2.57
N GLU A 329 2.37 18.79 -2.05
CA GLU A 329 3.44 18.53 -1.08
C GLU A 329 2.92 17.86 0.21
N HIS A 330 1.65 18.09 0.58
CA HIS A 330 1.08 17.52 1.80
C HIS A 330 0.67 16.05 1.67
N CYS A 331 0.52 15.53 0.45
CA CYS A 331 0.05 14.16 0.25
C CYS A 331 1.11 13.11 0.64
N ASN A 332 2.41 13.39 0.43
CA ASN A 332 3.57 12.61 0.92
C ASN A 332 3.33 11.08 0.96
N CYS A 333 2.92 10.51 -0.18
CA CYS A 333 2.58 9.11 -0.32
C CYS A 333 3.79 8.30 -0.83
N LEU A 334 4.63 7.82 0.09
CA LEU A 334 5.77 6.94 -0.21
C LEU A 334 5.31 5.49 -0.45
N PRO A 335 6.07 4.67 -1.21
CA PRO A 335 5.74 3.26 -1.40
C PRO A 335 5.73 2.47 -0.07
N SER A 336 4.99 1.37 -0.02
CA SER A 336 5.04 0.44 1.12
C SER A 336 6.38 -0.28 1.17
N CYS A 337 6.94 -0.47 2.37
CA CYS A 337 8.20 -1.22 2.51
C CYS A 337 8.05 -2.71 2.15
N ASN A 338 6.89 -3.27 2.47
CA ASN A 338 6.47 -4.60 2.04
C ASN A 338 5.35 -4.43 1.02
N ALA A 339 5.56 -4.92 -0.20
CA ALA A 339 4.65 -4.71 -1.30
C ALA A 339 4.56 -5.96 -2.19
N LEU A 340 3.38 -6.18 -2.77
CA LEU A 340 3.08 -7.30 -3.64
C LEU A 340 2.48 -6.75 -4.92
N PHE A 341 3.15 -7.01 -6.03
CA PHE A 341 2.73 -6.66 -7.37
C PHE A 341 2.55 -7.91 -8.22
N TYR A 342 1.83 -7.79 -9.33
CA TYR A 342 1.55 -8.91 -10.21
C TYR A 342 1.86 -8.54 -11.65
N ASN A 343 2.87 -9.17 -12.22
CA ASN A 343 3.11 -9.10 -13.66
C ASN A 343 2.21 -10.11 -14.37
N THR A 344 1.67 -9.71 -15.51
CA THR A 344 0.74 -10.54 -16.27
C THR A 344 1.26 -10.78 -17.68
N GLU A 345 1.10 -12.01 -18.16
CA GLU A 345 1.27 -12.38 -19.56
C GLU A 345 -0.06 -12.92 -20.06
N ILE A 346 -0.61 -12.26 -21.08
CA ILE A 346 -1.95 -12.54 -21.61
C ILE A 346 -1.81 -13.24 -22.95
N SER A 347 -2.51 -14.36 -23.12
CA SER A 347 -2.73 -15.01 -24.41
C SER A 347 -4.23 -15.08 -24.72
N GLN A 348 -4.56 -14.91 -26.00
CA GLN A 348 -5.95 -14.90 -26.48
C GLN A 348 -6.11 -15.96 -27.58
N ALA A 349 -7.25 -16.64 -27.57
CA ALA A 349 -7.63 -17.62 -28.57
C ALA A 349 -9.13 -17.49 -28.88
N MET A 350 -9.55 -17.97 -30.05
CA MET A 350 -10.98 -18.04 -30.37
C MET A 350 -11.69 -19.06 -29.47
N PHE A 351 -12.85 -18.69 -28.94
CA PHE A 351 -13.68 -19.55 -28.11
C PHE A 351 -14.98 -19.89 -28.83
N ASP A 352 -14.98 -21.00 -29.56
CA ASP A 352 -16.13 -21.54 -30.28
C ASP A 352 -17.15 -22.16 -29.29
N TRP A 353 -17.77 -21.33 -28.47
CA TRP A 353 -18.66 -21.77 -27.40
C TRP A 353 -19.91 -22.51 -27.92
N ARG A 354 -20.36 -22.20 -29.13
CA ARG A 354 -21.54 -22.84 -29.77
C ARG A 354 -21.32 -24.34 -29.99
N LYS A 355 -20.15 -24.71 -30.54
CA LYS A 355 -19.75 -26.13 -30.68
C LYS A 355 -19.55 -26.80 -29.33
N LEU A 356 -19.12 -26.04 -28.32
CA LEU A 356 -18.98 -26.56 -26.97
C LEU A 356 -20.36 -26.85 -26.34
N ALA A 357 -21.33 -25.97 -26.53
CA ALA A 357 -22.70 -26.11 -26.02
C ALA A 357 -23.42 -27.34 -26.61
N GLU A 358 -23.19 -27.66 -27.89
CA GLU A 358 -23.72 -28.87 -28.53
C GLU A 358 -23.25 -30.16 -27.84
N ASN A 359 -22.05 -30.15 -27.25
CA ASN A 359 -21.40 -31.32 -26.68
C ASN A 359 -21.42 -31.37 -25.14
N ILE A 360 -21.75 -30.25 -24.47
CA ILE A 360 -21.68 -30.11 -23.01
C ILE A 360 -23.01 -29.57 -22.46
N HIS A 361 -23.72 -30.42 -21.70
CA HIS A 361 -24.99 -30.07 -21.07
C HIS A 361 -24.94 -28.84 -20.13
N LEU A 362 -23.77 -28.55 -19.53
CA LEU A 362 -23.59 -27.39 -18.64
C LEU A 362 -23.77 -26.03 -19.35
N ILE A 363 -23.63 -25.98 -20.67
CA ILE A 363 -23.72 -24.75 -21.48
C ILE A 363 -24.90 -24.83 -22.48
N ALA A 364 -25.57 -25.98 -22.57
CA ALA A 364 -26.61 -26.26 -23.56
C ALA A 364 -27.90 -25.43 -23.44
N GLY A 365 -28.08 -24.66 -22.36
CA GLY A 365 -29.24 -23.80 -22.13
C GLY A 365 -29.06 -22.35 -22.57
N VAL A 366 -27.91 -22.00 -23.17
CA VAL A 366 -27.62 -20.64 -23.65
C VAL A 366 -28.31 -20.40 -24.99
N ASP A 367 -29.01 -19.28 -25.12
CA ASP A 367 -29.71 -18.86 -26.33
C ASP A 367 -28.75 -18.28 -27.38
N ASP A 368 -29.17 -18.30 -28.65
CA ASP A 368 -28.39 -17.73 -29.76
C ASP A 368 -28.21 -16.20 -29.64
N ASN A 369 -29.03 -15.54 -28.83
CA ASN A 369 -28.97 -14.10 -28.57
C ASN A 369 -28.01 -13.76 -27.41
N THR A 370 -27.18 -14.70 -26.97
CA THR A 370 -26.14 -14.50 -25.95
C THR A 370 -24.76 -14.78 -26.52
N GLU A 371 -23.78 -13.99 -26.12
CA GLU A 371 -22.36 -14.24 -26.40
C GLU A 371 -21.60 -14.59 -25.13
N LEU A 372 -20.69 -15.57 -25.24
CA LEU A 372 -19.88 -16.05 -24.11
C LEU A 372 -18.42 -15.62 -24.24
N SER A 373 -17.79 -15.38 -23.10
CA SER A 373 -16.34 -15.17 -22.99
C SER A 373 -15.76 -16.11 -21.95
N TYR A 374 -14.55 -16.62 -22.20
CA TYR A 374 -13.84 -17.49 -21.26
C TYR A 374 -12.61 -16.78 -20.71
N LEU A 375 -12.47 -16.73 -19.39
CA LEU A 375 -11.30 -16.19 -18.68
C LEU A 375 -10.66 -17.28 -17.83
N SER A 376 -9.35 -17.42 -17.92
CA SER A 376 -8.56 -18.31 -17.04
C SER A 376 -7.38 -17.56 -16.47
N ILE A 377 -7.26 -17.50 -15.13
CA ILE A 377 -6.19 -16.78 -14.42
C ILE A 377 -5.44 -17.73 -13.48
N TYR A 378 -4.15 -17.93 -13.72
CA TYR A 378 -3.31 -18.84 -12.94
C TYR A 378 -1.92 -18.27 -12.69
N PHE A 379 -1.24 -18.79 -11.66
CA PHE A 379 0.16 -18.45 -11.46
C PHE A 379 1.07 -19.22 -12.42
N LYS A 380 2.05 -18.54 -13.00
CA LYS A 380 3.05 -19.10 -13.90
C LYS A 380 3.98 -20.08 -13.17
N VAL A 381 4.35 -19.75 -11.93
CA VAL A 381 5.24 -20.53 -11.07
C VAL A 381 4.62 -20.75 -9.70
N SER A 382 4.89 -21.91 -9.07
CA SER A 382 4.31 -22.26 -7.76
C SER A 382 5.13 -21.70 -6.59
N ARG A 383 6.35 -21.23 -6.87
CA ARG A 383 7.27 -20.61 -5.92
C ARG A 383 7.86 -19.37 -6.57
N PHE A 384 7.93 -18.28 -5.82
CA PHE A 384 8.47 -17.01 -6.28
C PHE A 384 9.61 -16.55 -5.36
N ILE A 385 10.47 -15.71 -5.92
CA ILE A 385 11.69 -15.21 -5.26
C ILE A 385 11.41 -13.77 -4.80
N PRO A 386 11.49 -13.47 -3.48
CA PRO A 386 11.35 -12.10 -3.00
C PRO A 386 12.56 -11.24 -3.35
N ILE A 387 12.30 -9.97 -3.69
CA ILE A 387 13.30 -8.90 -3.74
C ILE A 387 13.43 -8.35 -2.33
N LYS A 388 14.59 -8.57 -1.70
CA LYS A 388 14.81 -8.24 -0.30
C LYS A 388 15.68 -6.99 -0.14
N ARG A 389 15.18 -6.00 0.60
CA ARG A 389 15.92 -4.79 0.98
C ARG A 389 16.63 -4.99 2.32
N SER A 390 17.95 -4.81 2.32
CA SER A 390 18.81 -4.95 3.51
C SER A 390 19.73 -3.74 3.69
N GLU A 391 20.16 -3.53 4.94
CA GLU A 391 21.23 -2.59 5.28
C GLU A 391 22.52 -3.00 4.56
N LEU A 392 23.12 -2.08 3.80
CA LEU A 392 24.35 -2.34 3.04
C LEU A 392 25.60 -2.25 3.93
N PHE A 393 25.64 -1.28 4.85
CA PHE A 393 26.74 -1.06 5.79
C PHE A 393 26.19 -0.89 7.20
N GLY A 394 26.45 -1.87 8.07
CA GLY A 394 26.11 -1.81 9.47
C GLY A 394 27.04 -0.93 10.30
N ILE A 395 26.62 -0.61 11.53
CA ILE A 395 27.51 0.00 12.53
C ILE A 395 28.74 -0.90 12.77
N SER A 396 28.54 -2.22 12.77
CA SER A 396 29.62 -3.21 12.91
C SER A 396 30.63 -3.12 11.77
N ASP A 397 30.17 -2.97 10.53
CA ASP A 397 31.04 -2.86 9.35
C ASP A 397 31.78 -1.52 9.35
N PHE A 398 31.11 -0.45 9.75
CA PHE A 398 31.73 0.86 9.94
C PHE A 398 32.86 0.79 10.98
N LEU A 399 32.60 0.19 12.16
CA LEU A 399 33.59 0.01 13.21
C LEU A 399 34.74 -0.90 12.76
N ALA A 400 34.45 -1.97 12.01
CA ALA A 400 35.47 -2.87 11.47
C ALA A 400 36.36 -2.16 10.44
N ASN A 401 35.79 -1.34 9.56
CA ASN A 401 36.53 -0.58 8.56
C ASN A 401 37.40 0.51 9.22
N CYS A 402 36.84 1.29 10.15
CA CYS A 402 37.62 2.27 10.92
C CYS A 402 38.73 1.59 11.73
N GLY A 403 38.42 0.49 12.42
CA GLY A 403 39.38 -0.29 13.19
C GLY A 403 40.48 -0.91 12.34
N GLY A 404 40.14 -1.40 11.14
CA GLY A 404 41.10 -1.94 10.18
C GLY A 404 42.07 -0.87 9.66
N VAL A 405 41.57 0.32 9.31
CA VAL A 405 42.39 1.44 8.86
C VAL A 405 43.30 1.95 9.99
N LEU A 406 42.75 2.18 11.18
CA LEU A 406 43.52 2.67 12.34
C LEU A 406 44.55 1.63 12.82
N GLY A 407 44.19 0.34 12.81
CA GLY A 407 45.08 -0.76 13.16
C GLY A 407 46.23 -0.92 12.17
N LEU A 408 45.96 -0.81 10.85
CA LEU A 408 46.98 -0.97 9.81
C LEU A 408 47.96 0.21 9.76
N PHE A 409 47.46 1.45 9.77
CA PHE A 409 48.30 2.62 9.57
C PHE A 409 48.93 3.17 10.86
N MET A 410 48.22 3.08 11.98
CA MET A 410 48.68 3.67 13.25
C MET A 410 49.02 2.62 14.32
N GLY A 411 48.71 1.34 14.10
CA GLY A 411 48.86 0.31 15.12
C GLY A 411 47.96 0.51 16.34
N VAL A 412 46.96 1.41 16.25
CA VAL A 412 46.09 1.78 17.36
C VAL A 412 44.98 0.75 17.47
N SER A 413 44.82 0.20 18.67
CA SER A 413 43.72 -0.68 19.03
C SER A 413 42.87 -0.09 20.15
N ILE A 414 41.72 -0.72 20.44
CA ILE A 414 40.90 -0.37 21.61
C ILE A 414 41.74 -0.48 22.90
N LEU A 415 42.65 -1.46 22.99
CA LEU A 415 43.56 -1.59 24.13
C LEU A 415 44.50 -0.38 24.23
N SER A 416 45.01 0.11 23.09
CA SER A 416 45.86 1.32 23.06
C SER A 416 45.11 2.56 23.55
N ILE A 417 43.81 2.69 23.26
CA ILE A 417 42.97 3.78 23.79
C ILE A 417 42.77 3.64 25.31
N VAL A 418 42.51 2.43 25.79
CA VAL A 418 42.37 2.17 27.24
C VAL A 418 43.67 2.48 27.97
N GLU A 419 44.82 2.10 27.41
CA GLU A 419 46.15 2.44 27.93
C GLU A 419 46.36 3.95 27.96
N LEU A 420 46.01 4.67 26.89
CA LEU A 420 46.09 6.14 26.86
C LEU A 420 45.24 6.76 27.97
N VAL A 421 43.99 6.32 28.14
CA VAL A 421 43.12 6.81 29.22
C VAL A 421 43.73 6.52 30.59
N TYR A 422 44.28 5.32 30.80
CA TYR A 422 44.95 4.96 32.05
C TYR A 422 46.15 5.86 32.36
N TYR A 423 47.04 6.08 31.38
CA TYR A 423 48.23 6.91 31.57
C TYR A 423 47.93 8.41 31.67
N CYS A 424 46.92 8.91 30.95
CA CYS A 424 46.57 10.33 30.94
C CYS A 424 45.66 10.76 32.09
N THR A 425 44.87 9.85 32.69
CA THR A 425 43.91 10.19 33.75
C THR A 425 44.27 9.54 35.09
N LEU A 426 44.27 8.21 35.16
CA LEU A 426 44.46 7.46 36.40
C LEU A 426 45.87 7.65 36.97
N LYS A 427 46.91 7.57 36.14
CA LYS A 427 48.29 7.73 36.62
C LYS A 427 48.58 9.12 37.23
N PRO A 428 48.22 10.26 36.61
CA PRO A 428 48.42 11.57 37.22
C PRO A 428 47.49 11.82 38.42
N LEU A 429 46.27 11.26 38.45
CA LEU A 429 45.40 11.32 39.62
C LEU A 429 46.00 10.56 40.81
N ILE A 430 46.50 9.34 40.59
CA ILE A 430 47.18 8.53 41.62
C ILE A 430 48.47 9.23 42.10
N ALA A 431 49.23 9.83 41.18
CA ALA A 431 50.42 10.61 41.53
C ALA A 431 50.08 11.87 42.35
N ARG A 432 48.99 12.58 42.02
CA ARG A 432 48.50 13.73 42.80
C ARG A 432 48.03 13.30 44.20
N THR A 433 47.32 12.18 44.34
CA THR A 433 46.91 11.67 45.65
C THR A 433 48.10 11.18 46.48
N ARG A 434 49.12 10.58 45.87
CA ARG A 434 50.36 10.21 46.57
C ARG A 434 51.15 11.43 47.05
N SER A 435 51.32 12.45 46.20
CA SER A 435 51.95 13.72 46.61
C SER A 435 51.19 14.44 47.73
N SER A 436 49.86 14.34 47.76
CA SER A 436 49.04 14.84 48.87
C SER A 436 49.26 14.07 50.17
N ASN A 437 49.39 12.74 50.11
CA ASN A 437 49.70 11.90 51.28
C ASN A 437 51.13 12.13 51.80
N ASP A 438 52.13 12.24 50.92
CA ASP A 438 53.52 12.50 51.32
C ASP A 438 53.68 13.88 51.99
N ARG A 439 52.90 14.90 51.55
CA ARG A 439 52.81 16.20 52.23
C ARG A 439 52.10 16.13 53.59
N ALA A 440 51.13 15.23 53.76
CA ALA A 440 50.45 15.01 55.04
C ALA A 440 51.33 14.24 56.05
N GLU A 441 52.21 13.36 55.57
CA GLU A 441 53.17 12.62 56.42
C GLU A 441 54.37 13.48 56.83
N THR A 442 54.94 14.29 55.93
CA THR A 442 56.03 15.22 56.27
C THR A 442 55.61 16.32 57.24
N ALA A 443 54.34 16.75 57.23
CA ALA A 443 53.80 17.68 58.22
C ALA A 443 53.70 17.09 59.65
N ARG A 444 53.73 15.75 59.82
CA ARG A 444 53.67 15.09 61.13
C ARG A 444 55.03 14.84 61.79
N VAL A 445 56.13 14.90 61.04
CA VAL A 445 57.47 14.51 61.55
C VAL A 445 58.24 15.65 62.25
N VAL A 446 57.75 16.90 62.19
CA VAL A 446 58.37 18.02 62.92
C VAL A 446 57.61 18.31 64.22
N LYS A 447 57.83 17.49 65.24
CA LYS A 447 57.63 17.86 66.66
C LYS A 447 58.77 17.23 67.47
N SER A 448 59.92 17.89 67.50
CA SER A 448 61.02 17.50 68.37
C SER A 448 60.67 17.85 69.82
N THR A 449 60.52 16.81 70.63
CA THR A 449 60.31 16.85 72.07
C THR A 449 61.59 17.33 72.76
N LEU A 450 61.49 18.40 73.55
CA LEU A 450 62.56 18.89 74.44
C LEU A 450 62.84 17.86 75.54
N ILE A 451 64.05 17.29 75.55
CA ILE A 451 64.55 16.42 76.63
C ILE A 451 65.36 17.31 77.59
N LEU A 452 64.87 17.46 78.82
CA LEU A 452 65.58 18.11 79.93
C LEU A 452 66.63 17.15 80.53
N PRO A 453 67.78 17.67 81.02
CA PRO A 453 68.87 16.84 81.52
C PRO A 453 68.65 16.40 82.98
N PRO A 454 69.12 15.21 83.39
CA PRO A 454 69.14 14.79 84.79
C PRO A 454 70.35 15.37 85.57
N PRO A 455 70.22 15.49 86.90
CA PRO A 455 71.13 16.27 87.74
C PRO A 455 72.40 15.53 88.19
N GLU A 456 73.35 16.37 88.60
CA GLU A 456 74.73 16.19 89.05
C GLU A 456 75.01 15.04 90.04
N TYR A 457 76.25 14.52 90.02
CA TYR A 457 77.15 14.48 91.20
C TYR A 457 78.58 14.04 90.80
N GLY A 458 79.61 14.78 91.25
CA GLY A 458 80.90 14.20 91.67
C GLY A 458 82.19 14.48 90.87
N LEU A 459 82.77 15.67 91.10
CA LEU A 459 84.22 16.01 91.27
C LEU A 459 85.33 15.08 90.71
N ALA A 460 86.16 15.65 89.82
CA ALA A 460 87.59 16.01 90.04
C ALA A 460 88.46 15.78 88.79
N GLY A 461 89.29 16.77 88.43
CA GLY A 461 90.48 16.54 87.61
C GLY A 461 90.60 17.33 86.30
N ASP A 462 90.84 18.63 86.42
CA ASP A 462 91.92 19.38 85.77
C ASP A 462 92.28 19.21 84.27
N ILE A 463 92.26 20.38 83.60
CA ILE A 463 93.30 20.96 82.71
C ILE A 463 93.13 20.90 81.17
N ARG A 464 93.17 22.14 80.63
CA ARG A 464 93.64 22.65 79.30
C ARG A 464 92.67 22.85 78.13
N ILE A 465 92.07 24.04 78.18
CA ILE A 465 91.97 25.09 77.14
C ILE A 465 92.84 24.88 75.87
N ARG A 466 92.20 24.92 74.69
CA ARG A 466 92.66 25.71 73.54
C ARG A 466 91.49 26.21 72.68
N LYS A 467 91.54 27.51 72.42
CA LYS A 467 90.60 28.36 71.66
C LYS A 467 90.84 28.28 70.14
N ALA A 468 89.72 28.43 69.42
CA ALA A 468 89.50 29.28 68.23
C ALA A 468 90.27 29.05 66.93
N SER A 469 89.53 28.91 65.81
CA SER A 469 89.27 30.00 64.83
C SER A 469 88.51 29.40 63.63
N THR A 470 87.24 29.77 63.37
CA THR A 470 86.83 30.82 62.41
C THR A 470 87.66 30.88 61.13
N ASN A 471 87.05 30.56 59.97
CA ASN A 471 86.69 31.54 58.95
C ASN A 471 86.37 30.92 57.59
N LYS A 472 85.22 31.34 57.05
CA LYS A 472 85.00 31.93 55.69
C LYS A 472 85.39 31.06 54.48
N TRP A 473 84.55 30.84 53.48
CA TRP A 473 83.52 31.66 52.84
C TRP A 473 82.36 30.79 52.36
#